data_AF-A0A9X9G1K2-F1
#
_entry.id   AF-A0A9X9G1K2-F1
#
_cell.length_a   1.000
_cell.length_b   1.000
_cell.length_c   1.000
_cell.angle_alpha   90.00
_cell.angle_beta   90.00
_cell.angle_gamma   90.00
#
_symmetry.space_group_name_H-M   'P 1'
#
loop_
_entity.id
_entity.type
_entity.pdbx_description
1 polymer ?
#
loop_
_entity_poly.entity_id
_entity_poly.type
_entity_poly.pdbx_seq_one_letter_code
_entity_poly.pdbx_strand_id
1 'polypeptide(L)' 'MKKHLKGMMICTLLAVATTLIGCAAVSFTHANGGKGQSLTNAEVQPNNTVVMTYPSGSACIDTNPGESTTCAGQGK' A
#
# COMPACT_ATOMS: atom_id res chain seq x y z
N MET A 1 4.16 45.05 -13.20
CA MET A 1 4.01 44.19 -12.00
C MET A 1 3.11 42.96 -12.22
N LYS A 2 1.94 43.06 -12.89
CA LYS A 2 1.01 41.92 -13.14
C LYS A 2 1.61 40.70 -13.88
N LYS A 3 2.64 40.88 -14.71
CA LYS A 3 3.26 39.79 -15.50
C LYS A 3 4.15 38.87 -14.64
N HIS A 4 4.87 39.43 -13.66
CA HIS A 4 5.72 38.66 -12.74
C HIS A 4 4.90 37.86 -11.73
N LEU A 5 3.76 38.38 -11.28
CA LEU A 5 2.84 37.67 -10.39
C LEU A 5 2.25 36.41 -11.03
N LYS A 6 1.91 36.48 -12.33
CA LYS A 6 1.41 35.32 -13.10
C LYS A 6 2.48 34.23 -13.27
N GLY A 7 3.72 34.62 -13.57
CA GLY A 7 4.83 33.66 -13.68
C GLY A 7 5.14 32.95 -12.36
N MET A 8 5.10 33.70 -11.26
CA MET A 8 5.32 33.16 -9.91
C MET A 8 4.22 32.18 -9.48
N MET A 9 2.98 32.44 -9.89
CA MET A 9 1.82 31.56 -9.64
C MET A 9 1.91 30.24 -10.41
N ILE A 10 2.40 30.27 -11.66
CA ILE A 10 2.56 29.07 -12.48
C ILE A 10 3.67 28.16 -11.91
N CYS A 11 4.80 28.73 -11.47
CA CYS A 11 5.87 27.96 -10.85
C CYS A 11 5.44 27.30 -9.52
N THR A 12 4.59 27.97 -8.73
CA THR A 12 4.07 27.40 -7.49
C THR A 12 3.07 26.27 -7.74
N LEU A 13 2.21 26.39 -8.76
CA LEU A 13 1.31 25.30 -9.18
C LEU A 13 2.07 24.07 -9.68
N LEU A 14 3.16 24.26 -10.44
CA LEU A 14 3.99 23.16 -10.93
C LEU A 14 4.73 22.44 -9.79
N ALA A 15 5.18 23.19 -8.77
CA ALA A 15 5.84 22.63 -7.60
C ALA A 15 4.91 21.82 -6.69
N VAL A 16 3.62 22.17 -6.61
CA VAL A 16 2.63 21.39 -5.84
C VAL A 16 2.28 20.09 -6.57
N ALA A 17 2.22 20.10 -7.91
CA ALA A 17 1.91 18.91 -8.70
C ALA A 17 2.98 17.80 -8.57
N THR A 18 4.26 18.16 -8.42
CA THR A 18 5.34 17.18 -8.26
C THR A 18 5.38 16.55 -6.86
N THR A 19 4.80 17.20 -5.84
CA THR A 19 4.72 16.64 -4.48
C THR A 19 3.64 15.57 -4.29
N LEU A 20 2.74 15.39 -5.27
CA LEU A 20 1.65 14.41 -5.21
C LEU A 20 1.99 13.05 -5.87
N ILE A 21 3.19 12.91 -6.46
CA ILE A 21 3.64 11.66 -7.13
C ILE A 21 4.30 10.70 -6.11
N GLY A 22 4.01 10.88 -4.82
CA GLY A 22 4.25 9.83 -3.83
C GLY A 22 3.19 8.75 -4.00
N CYS A 23 3.31 7.94 -5.06
CA CYS A 23 2.58 6.68 -5.19
C CYS A 23 2.96 5.83 -3.99
N ALA A 24 2.20 5.94 -2.90
CA ALA A 24 2.16 4.92 -1.88
C ALA A 24 1.84 3.64 -2.63
N ALA A 25 2.80 2.71 -2.71
CA ALA A 25 2.46 1.33 -3.00
C ALA A 25 1.47 0.94 -1.90
N VAL A 26 0.18 0.95 -2.23
CA VAL A 26 -0.86 0.54 -1.29
C VAL A 26 -0.76 -0.96 -1.22
N SER A 27 0.15 -1.46 -0.39
CA SER A 27 0.23 -2.88 -0.07
C SER A 27 -0.99 -3.24 0.77
N PHE A 28 -1.95 -3.92 0.16
CA PHE A 28 -3.11 -4.42 0.89
C PHE A 28 -2.65 -5.48 1.86
N THR A 29 -2.75 -5.17 3.16
CA THR A 29 -2.59 -6.14 4.22
C THR A 29 -3.96 -6.44 4.79
N HIS A 30 -4.37 -7.70 4.75
CA HIS A 30 -5.58 -8.16 5.43
C HIS A 30 -5.16 -9.08 6.57
N ALA A 31 -5.78 -8.95 7.74
CA ALA A 31 -5.53 -9.83 8.88
C ALA A 31 -6.83 -10.07 9.64
N ASN A 32 -7.21 -11.34 9.78
CA ASN A 32 -8.37 -11.77 10.56
C ASN A 32 -7.97 -12.49 11.87
N GLY A 33 -6.69 -12.42 12.24
CA GLY A 33 -6.17 -12.95 13.50
C GLY A 33 -6.37 -11.99 14.66
N GLY A 34 -6.61 -12.51 15.86
CA GLY A 34 -6.64 -11.76 17.10
C GLY A 34 -5.25 -11.26 17.51
N LYS A 35 -5.22 -10.08 18.16
CA LYS A 35 -3.99 -9.44 18.61
C LYS A 35 -3.20 -10.34 19.58
N GLY A 36 -1.90 -10.50 19.31
CA GLY A 36 -0.99 -11.28 20.17
C GLY A 36 -1.07 -12.80 19.98
N GLN A 37 -1.81 -13.28 18.97
CA GLN A 37 -1.84 -14.70 18.65
C GLN A 37 -0.55 -15.16 17.98
N SER A 38 -0.13 -16.38 18.33
CA SER A 38 1.00 -17.04 17.64
C SER A 38 0.63 -17.44 16.23
N LEU A 39 1.62 -17.39 15.35
CA LEU A 39 1.55 -17.90 13.99
C LEU A 39 1.63 -19.43 14.01
N THR A 40 0.76 -20.10 13.25
CA THR A 40 0.86 -21.54 13.00
C THR A 40 1.64 -21.83 11.72
N ASN A 41 1.57 -20.94 10.73
CA ASN A 41 2.33 -21.02 9.49
C ASN A 41 2.59 -19.62 8.90
N ALA A 42 3.66 -19.49 8.13
CA ALA A 42 3.91 -18.34 7.27
C ALA A 42 4.59 -18.81 5.99
N GLU A 43 3.97 -18.54 4.84
CA GLU A 43 4.44 -18.99 3.54
C GLU A 43 4.55 -17.82 2.57
N VAL A 44 5.64 -17.81 1.80
CA VAL A 44 5.82 -16.90 0.67
C VAL A 44 5.27 -17.58 -0.57
N GLN A 45 4.22 -17.00 -1.13
CA GLN A 45 3.57 -17.52 -2.32
C GLN A 45 4.33 -17.10 -3.58
N PRO A 46 4.21 -17.86 -4.69
CA PRO A 46 4.89 -17.55 -5.96
C PRO A 46 4.51 -16.20 -6.59
N ASN A 47 3.42 -15.58 -6.15
CA ASN A 47 2.89 -14.30 -6.63
C ASN A 47 3.36 -13.10 -5.78
N ASN A 48 4.46 -13.24 -5.03
CA ASN A 48 5.00 -12.22 -4.13
C ASN A 48 3.96 -11.75 -3.09
N THR A 49 3.27 -12.70 -2.48
CA THR A 49 2.47 -12.46 -1.28
C THR A 49 2.97 -13.32 -0.14
N VAL A 50 2.81 -12.85 1.09
CA VAL A 50 3.07 -13.64 2.29
C VAL A 50 1.74 -13.98 2.94
N VAL A 51 1.41 -15.26 3.01
CA VAL A 51 0.21 -15.74 3.71
C VAL A 51 0.63 -16.25 5.07
N MET A 52 0.06 -15.65 6.10
CA MET A 52 0.25 -16.03 7.49
C MET A 52 -1.02 -16.70 8.00
N THR A 53 -0.86 -17.80 8.71
CA THR A 53 -1.97 -18.53 9.33
C THR A 53 -1.85 -18.43 10.84
N TYR A 54 -2.97 -18.16 11.49
CA TYR A 54 -3.18 -18.16 12.92
C TYR A 54 -4.22 -19.23 13.27
N PRO A 55 -4.33 -19.67 14.53
CA PRO A 55 -5.40 -20.59 14.93
C PRO A 55 -6.81 -20.05 14.69
N SER A 56 -6.98 -18.73 14.66
CA SER A 56 -8.27 -18.04 14.53
C SER A 56 -8.56 -17.50 13.13
N GLY A 57 -7.61 -17.58 12.20
CA GLY A 57 -7.76 -16.96 10.89
C GLY A 57 -6.43 -16.81 10.16
N SER A 58 -6.38 -15.94 9.16
CA SER A 58 -5.21 -15.72 8.33
C SER A 58 -4.93 -14.23 8.13
N ALA A 59 -3.71 -13.93 7.70
CA ALA A 59 -3.34 -12.65 7.14
C ALA A 59 -2.65 -12.84 5.80
N CYS A 60 -2.79 -11.85 4.92
CA CYS A 60 -2.10 -11.78 3.63
C CYS A 60 -1.38 -10.44 3.56
N ILE A 61 -0.10 -10.47 3.20
CA ILE A 61 0.75 -9.30 2.96
C ILE A 61 1.13 -9.28 1.49
N ASP A 62 0.79 -8.22 0.79
CA ASP A 62 1.16 -8.02 -0.60
C ASP A 62 2.53 -7.32 -0.70
N THR A 63 3.53 -8.03 -1.25
CA THR A 63 4.91 -7.52 -1.38
C THR A 63 5.25 -7.16 -2.83
N ASN A 64 4.26 -7.11 -3.72
CA ASN A 64 4.49 -6.68 -5.09
C ASN A 64 4.97 -5.21 -5.15
N PRO A 65 6.02 -4.90 -5.91
CA PRO A 65 6.44 -3.53 -6.13
C PRO A 65 5.45 -2.83 -7.06
N GLY A 66 4.48 -2.12 -6.50
CA GLY A 66 3.47 -1.37 -7.26
C GLY A 66 2.07 -1.47 -6.64
N GLU A 67 1.07 -1.00 -7.39
CA GLU A 67 -0.33 -1.24 -7.02
C GLU A 67 -0.67 -2.72 -7.25
N SER A 68 -1.11 -3.41 -6.21
CA SER A 68 -1.52 -4.81 -6.28
C SER A 68 -2.68 -5.05 -5.35
N THR A 69 -3.70 -5.79 -5.80
CA THR A 69 -4.89 -6.15 -5.04
C THR A 69 -4.93 -7.64 -4.72
N THR A 70 -3.78 -8.32 -4.75
CA THR A 70 -3.71 -9.78 -4.63
C THR A 70 -4.21 -10.28 -3.27
N CYS A 71 -3.95 -9.52 -2.20
CA CYS A 71 -4.52 -9.79 -0.88
C CYS A 71 -5.96 -9.26 -0.71
N ALA A 72 -6.51 -8.50 -1.66
CA ALA A 72 -7.88 -8.01 -1.60
C ALA A 72 -8.85 -9.17 -1.83
N GLY A 73 -9.62 -9.52 -0.79
CA GLY A 73 -10.55 -10.65 -0.82
C GLY A 73 -10.02 -11.94 -0.18
N GLN A 74 -8.77 -11.97 0.29
CA GLN A 74 -8.26 -13.06 1.13
C GLN A 74 -8.71 -12.85 2.58
N GLY A 75 -9.95 -13.25 2.87
CA GLY A 75 -10.58 -13.06 4.18
C GLY A 75 -12.03 -13.52 4.27
N LYS A 76 -12.48 -14.38 3.36
CA LYS A 76 -13.77 -15.07 3.46
C LYS A 76 -13.57 -16.49 3.95
#